data_AF-B5I7Q8-F1
#
_entry.id   AF-B5I7Q8-F1
#
_cell.length_a   1.000
_cell.length_b   1.000
_cell.length_c   1.000
_cell.angle_alpha   90.00
_cell.angle_beta   90.00
_cell.angle_gamma   90.00
#
_symmetry.space_group_name_H-M   'P 1'
#
loop_
_entity.id
_entity.type
_entity.pdbx_description
1 polymer ?
#
loop_
_entity_poly.entity_id
_entity_poly.type
_entity_poly.pdbx_seq_one_letter_code
_entity_poly.pdbx_strand_id
1 'polypeptide(L)' 'MTAAKKTTARRKATAPKPEPAVCPDCDGKGEITETVQVGGRKKRLTDDQQAALCVTCWGSGEAPTD' A
#
# COMPACT_ATOMS: atom_id res chain seq x y z
N MET A 1 -53.60 8.03 28.63
CA MET A 1 -53.45 8.15 27.17
C MET A 1 -51.96 8.22 26.86
N THR A 2 -51.46 7.27 26.10
CA THR A 2 -50.05 6.86 25.95
C THR A 2 -49.18 7.84 25.14
N ALA A 3 -47.98 8.15 25.65
CA ALA A 3 -46.99 8.96 24.93
C ALA A 3 -46.31 8.15 23.82
N ALA A 4 -46.30 8.69 22.60
CA ALA A 4 -45.68 8.07 21.43
C ALA A 4 -44.14 8.07 21.53
N LYS A 5 -43.52 6.88 21.47
CA LYS A 5 -42.06 6.74 21.40
C LYS A 5 -41.55 7.14 20.02
N LYS A 6 -40.66 8.14 19.99
CA LYS A 6 -39.99 8.62 18.77
C LYS A 6 -38.95 7.57 18.34
N THR A 7 -39.15 6.98 17.16
CA THR A 7 -38.25 5.99 16.56
C THR A 7 -36.98 6.68 16.07
N THR A 8 -35.85 6.41 16.73
CA THR A 8 -34.53 6.85 16.26
C THR A 8 -34.19 6.08 14.99
N ALA A 9 -34.04 6.80 13.86
CA ALA A 9 -33.61 6.20 12.61
C ALA A 9 -32.22 5.58 12.77
N ARG A 10 -32.11 4.28 12.49
CA ARG A 10 -30.83 3.56 12.51
C ARG A 10 -30.00 4.03 11.31
N ARG A 11 -28.83 4.61 11.58
CA ARG A 11 -27.87 4.96 10.52
C ARG A 11 -27.52 3.68 9.75
N LYS A 12 -27.75 3.68 8.43
CA LYS A 12 -27.28 2.63 7.53
C LYS A 12 -25.75 2.59 7.63
N ALA A 13 -25.20 1.41 7.92
CA ALA A 13 -23.76 1.20 7.83
C ALA A 13 -23.36 1.34 6.36
N THR A 14 -22.40 2.22 6.07
CA THR A 14 -21.74 2.26 4.76
C THR A 14 -21.03 0.93 4.56
N ALA A 15 -21.20 0.31 3.39
CA ALA A 15 -20.46 -0.90 3.05
C ALA A 15 -18.94 -0.62 3.11
N PRO A 16 -18.12 -1.58 3.57
CA PRO A 16 -16.67 -1.41 3.56
C PRO A 16 -16.20 -1.17 2.12
N LYS A 17 -15.24 -0.25 1.97
CA LYS A 17 -14.58 -0.02 0.68
C LYS A 17 -13.85 -1.32 0.28
N PRO A 18 -13.84 -1.70 -1.01
CA PRO A 18 -13.04 -2.83 -1.46
C PRO A 18 -11.57 -2.63 -1.07
N GLU A 19 -10.94 -3.73 -0.66
CA GLU A 19 -9.52 -3.74 -0.35
C GLU A 19 -8.73 -3.41 -1.63
N PRO A 20 -7.69 -2.55 -1.53
CA PRO A 20 -6.84 -2.24 -2.66
C PRO A 20 -6.08 -3.50 -3.11
N ALA A 21 -5.91 -3.62 -4.43
CA ALA A 21 -5.17 -4.75 -5.00
C ALA A 21 -3.70 -4.69 -4.59
N VAL A 22 -3.04 -5.85 -4.54
CA VAL A 22 -1.63 -5.96 -4.18
C VAL A 22 -0.75 -5.47 -5.34
N CYS A 23 0.33 -4.75 -5.03
CA CYS A 23 1.31 -4.32 -6.03
C CYS A 23 2.02 -5.54 -6.65
N PRO A 24 2.02 -5.70 -7.99
CA PRO A 24 2.58 -6.88 -8.65
C PRO A 24 4.11 -6.93 -8.63
N ASP A 25 4.80 -5.80 -8.44
CA ASP A 25 6.26 -5.73 -8.53
C ASP A 25 6.97 -5.97 -7.20
N CYS A 26 6.28 -5.78 -6.08
CA CYS A 26 6.85 -5.98 -4.74
C CYS A 26 6.03 -6.93 -3.86
N ASP A 27 5.02 -7.61 -4.42
CA ASP A 27 4.12 -8.53 -3.70
C ASP A 27 3.53 -7.93 -2.43
N GLY A 28 3.22 -6.63 -2.46
CA GLY A 28 2.64 -5.92 -1.32
C GLY A 28 3.61 -5.51 -0.22
N LYS A 29 4.92 -5.73 -0.40
CA LYS A 29 5.93 -5.34 0.60
C LYS A 29 6.21 -3.84 0.63
N GLY A 30 6.00 -3.14 -0.48
CA GLY A 30 6.37 -1.74 -0.64
C GLY A 30 7.87 -1.51 -0.92
N GLU A 31 8.69 -2.55 -0.79
CA GLU A 31 10.13 -2.50 -1.01
C GLU A 31 10.57 -3.69 -1.86
N ILE A 32 11.67 -3.50 -2.61
CA ILE A 32 12.34 -4.51 -3.41
C ILE A 32 13.77 -4.70 -2.90
N THR A 33 14.35 -5.87 -3.12
CA THR A 33 15.75 -6.12 -2.82
C THR A 33 16.62 -5.69 -4.00
N GLU A 34 17.57 -4.79 -3.77
CA GLU A 34 18.51 -4.32 -4.79
C GLU A 34 19.96 -4.53 -4.32
N THR A 35 20.86 -4.84 -5.25
CA THR A 35 22.30 -4.93 -4.98
C THR A 35 22.89 -3.54 -4.80
N VAL A 36 23.72 -3.35 -3.76
CA VAL A 36 24.35 -2.06 -3.49
C VAL A 36 25.37 -1.74 -4.58
N GLN A 37 25.24 -0.55 -5.17
CA GLN A 37 26.09 -0.05 -6.23
C GLN A 37 26.91 1.16 -5.77
N VAL A 38 28.24 1.04 -5.78
CA VAL A 38 29.17 2.09 -5.34
C VAL A 38 29.94 2.71 -6.49
N GLY A 39 30.44 3.92 -6.31
CA GLY A 39 31.20 4.66 -7.33
C GLY A 39 30.38 5.74 -8.04
N GLY A 40 31.10 6.70 -8.62
CA GLY A 40 30.51 7.87 -9.27
C GLY A 40 29.96 7.56 -10.66
N ARG A 41 30.84 7.59 -11.67
CA ARG A 41 30.45 7.46 -13.10
C ARG A 41 30.25 6.03 -13.56
N LYS A 42 31.08 5.10 -13.08
CA LYS A 42 30.91 3.67 -13.30
C LYS A 42 30.54 3.05 -11.97
N LYS A 43 29.31 2.55 -11.90
CA LYS A 43 28.83 1.82 -10.72
C LYS A 43 29.52 0.45 -10.68
N ARG A 44 30.03 0.09 -9.51
CA ARG A 44 30.52 -1.25 -9.19
C ARG A 44 29.49 -1.92 -8.29
N LEU A 45 29.04 -3.10 -8.69
CA LEU A 45 28.22 -3.95 -7.85
C LEU A 45 29.05 -4.47 -6.66
N THR A 46 28.44 -4.48 -5.50
CA THR A 46 28.99 -5.10 -4.28
C THR A 46 28.28 -6.42 -4.00
N ASP A 47 28.77 -7.17 -3.03
CA ASP A 47 28.12 -8.41 -2.59
C ASP A 47 26.98 -8.15 -1.59
N ASP A 48 26.78 -6.89 -1.21
CA ASP A 48 25.76 -6.45 -0.26
C ASP A 48 24.42 -6.18 -0.95
N GLN A 49 23.33 -6.44 -0.22
CA GLN A 49 21.97 -6.15 -0.66
C GLN A 49 21.32 -5.11 0.25
N GLN A 50 20.44 -4.30 -0.32
CA GLN A 50 19.68 -3.27 0.38
C GLN A 50 18.20 -3.36 0.01
N ALA A 51 17.34 -2.93 0.93
CA ALA A 51 15.95 -2.65 0.60
C ALA A 51 15.88 -1.31 -0.14
N ALA A 52 15.24 -1.32 -1.30
CA ALA A 52 14.93 -0.13 -2.08
C ALA A 52 13.42 0.07 -2.13
N LEU A 53 12.99 1.32 -2.20
CA LEU A 53 11.57 1.66 -2.35
C LEU A 53 11.03 1.08 -3.66
N CYS A 54 9.88 0.40 -3.62
CA CYS A 54 9.20 -0.03 -4.84
C CYS A 54 8.66 1.20 -5.57
N VAL A 55 9.24 1.53 -6.72
CA VAL A 55 8.89 2.73 -7.50
C VAL A 55 7.47 2.64 -8.09
N THR A 56 6.96 1.44 -8.30
CA THR A 56 5.60 1.22 -8.85
C THR A 56 4.51 1.65 -7.88
N CYS A 57 4.62 1.26 -6.60
CA CYS A 57 3.62 1.58 -5.57
C CYS A 57 4.05 2.68 -4.61
N TRP A 58 5.24 3.25 -4.79
CA TRP A 58 5.80 4.27 -3.91
C TRP A 58 5.84 3.87 -2.43
N GLY A 59 6.04 2.57 -2.15
CA GLY A 59 6.10 2.05 -0.79
C GLY A 59 4.75 1.67 -0.17
N SER A 60 3.63 1.86 -0.86
CA SER A 60 2.32 1.49 -0.29
C SER A 60 2.09 -0.01 -0.23
N GLY A 61 2.71 -0.78 -1.13
CA GLY A 61 2.38 -2.19 -1.36
C GLY A 61 1.05 -2.39 -2.10
N GLU A 62 0.34 -1.32 -2.43
CA GLU A 62 -0.92 -1.37 -3.17
C GLU A 62 -0.65 -1.17 -4.67
N ALA A 63 -1.46 -1.79 -5.52
CA ALA A 63 -1.38 -1.60 -6.96
C ALA A 63 -1.64 -0.13 -7.30
N PRO A 64 -0.85 0.48 -8.21
CA PRO A 64 -1.11 1.84 -8.66
C PRO A 64 -2.49 1.91 -9.30
N THR A 65 -3.27 2.93 -8.92
CA THR A 65 -4.49 3.30 -9.63
C THR A 65 -4.10 4.15 -10.82
N ASP A 66 -4.53 3.78 -12.02
CA ASP A 66 -4.37 4.56 -13.26
C ASP A 66 -4.89 6.00 -13.10
#